data_AF-A0A527GIF0-F1
#
_entry.id   AF-A0A527GIF0-F1
#
_cell.length_a   1.000
_cell.length_b   1.000
_cell.length_c   1.000
_cell.angle_alpha   90.00
_cell.angle_beta   90.00
_cell.angle_gamma   90.00
#
_symmetry.space_group_name_H-M   'P 1'
#
loop_
_entity.id
_entity.type
_entity.pdbx_description
1 polymer ?
#
loop_
_entity_poly.entity_id
_entity_poly.type
_entity_poly.pdbx_seq_one_letter_code
_entity_poly.pdbx_strand_id
1 'polypeptide(L)'
;PWATSAFIRKYIFPGGYIPSLSEVMPAIEKSGLVVTDVEILRLHYADTLKHWGERFAANRDKAKAIYDERFCRMWEFYLAASEAAFRWQDLVIFQIQIAKKNDTLPMTRDYMAKCEKALEMRDMGHRETAPVKKSPAAKPARRRKVADQE
;
A
#
# COMPACT_ATOMS: atom_id res chain seq x y z
N PRO A 1 -19.14 -6.06 12.43
CA PRO A 1 -17.92 -5.38 12.93
C PRO A 1 -17.03 -6.34 13.73
N TRP A 2 -15.73 -6.39 13.40
CA TRP A 2 -14.75 -7.20 14.14
C TRP A 2 -13.84 -6.29 14.97
N ALA A 3 -13.36 -6.80 16.11
CA ALA A 3 -12.45 -6.05 16.95
C ALA A 3 -11.08 -5.88 16.26
N THR A 4 -10.51 -4.67 16.33
CA THR A 4 -9.14 -4.41 15.84
C THR A 4 -8.14 -5.36 16.50
N SER A 5 -7.30 -6.03 15.70
CA SER A 5 -6.22 -6.90 16.20
C SER A 5 -5.42 -6.22 17.33
N ALA A 6 -5.23 -6.95 18.44
CA ALA A 6 -4.49 -6.43 19.59
C ALA A 6 -3.04 -6.03 19.22
N PHE A 7 -2.42 -6.77 18.29
CA PHE A 7 -1.10 -6.43 17.76
C PHE A 7 -1.13 -5.10 17.00
N ILE A 8 -2.05 -4.94 16.05
CA ILE A 8 -2.17 -3.72 15.23
C ILE A 8 -2.43 -2.51 16.13
N ARG A 9 -3.36 -2.64 17.08
CA ARG A 9 -3.72 -1.58 18.03
C ARG A 9 -2.56 -1.16 18.93
N LYS A 10 -1.71 -2.10 19.34
CA LYS A 10 -0.60 -1.82 20.25
C LYS A 10 0.61 -1.23 19.52
N TYR A 11 0.92 -1.74 18.33
CA TYR A 11 2.23 -1.53 17.70
C TYR A 11 2.21 -0.71 16.41
N ILE A 12 1.09 -0.69 15.67
CA ILE A 12 1.04 -0.11 14.32
C ILE A 12 0.12 1.11 14.27
N PHE A 13 -1.15 0.95 14.65
CA PHE A 13 -2.16 2.01 14.63
C PHE A 13 -2.90 2.11 15.98
N PRO A 14 -2.29 2.76 16.99
CA PRO A 14 -2.98 3.06 18.25
C PRO A 14 -4.24 3.88 18.02
N GLY A 15 -5.38 3.39 18.55
CA GLY A 15 -6.69 4.01 18.32
C GLY A 15 -7.32 3.73 16.95
N GLY A 16 -6.64 2.95 16.09
CA GLY A 16 -7.14 2.61 14.76
C GLY A 16 -8.41 1.73 14.79
N TYR A 17 -9.35 2.07 13.92
CA TYR A 17 -10.58 1.32 13.69
C TYR A 17 -10.84 1.20 12.20
N ILE A 18 -11.28 0.02 11.75
CA ILE A 18 -11.67 -0.25 10.36
C ILE A 18 -13.19 -0.41 10.35
N PRO A 19 -13.95 0.63 9.94
CA PRO A 19 -15.40 0.54 9.90
C PRO A 19 -15.85 -0.39 8.77
N SER A 20 -16.90 -1.13 9.03
CA SER A 20 -17.61 -1.88 7.98
C SER A 20 -18.40 -0.94 7.07
N LEU A 21 -18.72 -1.40 5.86
CA LEU A 21 -19.53 -0.62 4.93
C LEU A 21 -20.85 -0.17 5.55
N SER A 22 -21.50 -1.06 6.31
CA SER A 22 -22.76 -0.78 7.00
C SER A 22 -22.65 0.27 8.11
N GLU A 23 -21.46 0.53 8.64
CA GLU A 23 -21.23 1.62 9.60
C GLU A 23 -20.98 2.96 8.90
N VAL A 24 -20.38 2.92 7.71
CA VAL A 24 -20.10 4.12 6.92
C VAL A 24 -21.35 4.66 6.23
N MET A 25 -22.19 3.78 5.65
CA MET A 25 -23.36 4.18 4.86
C MET A 25 -24.33 5.11 5.59
N PRO A 26 -24.74 4.83 6.85
CA PRO A 26 -25.66 5.72 7.57
C PRO A 26 -25.08 7.11 7.82
N ALA A 27 -23.76 7.24 7.97
CA ALA A 27 -23.11 8.53 8.15
C ALA A 27 -23.13 9.36 6.85
N ILE A 28 -22.91 8.71 5.70
CA ILE A 28 -23.01 9.36 4.38
C ILE A 28 -24.45 9.83 4.14
N GLU A 29 -25.44 8.97 4.34
CA GLU A 29 -26.85 9.31 4.12
C GLU A 29 -27.31 10.48 5.01
N LYS A 30 -26.97 10.45 6.30
CA LYS A 30 -27.31 11.54 7.24
C LYS A 30 -26.65 12.88 6.89
N SER A 31 -25.55 12.85 6.13
CA SER A 31 -24.90 14.08 5.65
C SER A 31 -25.61 14.73 4.45
N GLY A 32 -26.64 14.09 3.90
CA GLY A 32 -27.35 14.55 2.70
C GLY A 32 -26.60 14.28 1.40
N LEU A 33 -25.56 13.44 1.43
CA LEU A 33 -24.83 12.98 0.25
C LEU A 33 -25.44 11.69 -0.28
N VAL A 34 -25.38 11.53 -1.60
CA VAL A 34 -25.86 10.35 -2.32
C VAL A 34 -24.67 9.49 -2.71
N VAL A 35 -24.71 8.20 -2.37
CA VAL A 35 -23.73 7.23 -2.87
C VAL A 35 -24.04 6.91 -4.32
N THR A 36 -23.07 7.09 -5.20
CA THR A 36 -23.24 6.86 -6.65
C THR A 36 -22.52 5.63 -7.17
N ASP A 37 -21.48 5.17 -6.47
CA ASP A 37 -20.76 3.93 -6.78
C ASP A 37 -19.97 3.44 -5.55
N VAL A 38 -19.73 2.13 -5.49
CA VAL A 38 -18.86 1.49 -4.49
C VAL A 38 -17.99 0.45 -5.18
N GLU A 39 -16.69 0.68 -5.17
CA GLU A 39 -15.70 -0.26 -5.72
C GLU A 39 -14.93 -0.96 -4.59
N ILE A 40 -14.61 -2.25 -4.81
CA ILE A 40 -13.95 -3.13 -3.84
C ILE A 40 -12.52 -3.42 -4.32
N LEU A 41 -11.52 -2.89 -3.60
CA LEU A 41 -10.10 -2.97 -3.98
C LEU A 41 -9.29 -3.96 -3.12
N ARG A 42 -9.93 -5.02 -2.61
CA ARG A 42 -9.34 -5.97 -1.66
C ARG A 42 -8.00 -6.55 -2.12
N LEU A 43 -7.96 -7.21 -3.28
CA LEU A 43 -6.75 -7.89 -3.76
C LEU A 43 -5.67 -6.91 -4.22
N HIS A 44 -6.05 -5.73 -4.71
CA HIS A 44 -5.12 -4.65 -5.01
C HIS A 44 -4.30 -4.26 -3.76
N TYR A 45 -4.95 -4.22 -2.59
CA TYR A 45 -4.26 -3.91 -1.35
C TYR A 45 -3.37 -5.06 -0.86
N ALA A 46 -3.77 -6.31 -1.08
CA ALA A 46 -2.90 -7.45 -0.83
C ALA A 46 -1.61 -7.39 -1.67
N ASP A 47 -1.71 -7.08 -2.97
CA ASP A 47 -0.54 -6.94 -3.85
C ASP A 47 0.30 -5.71 -3.49
N THR A 48 -0.33 -4.64 -3.01
CA THR A 48 0.37 -3.47 -2.49
C THR A 48 1.24 -3.86 -1.28
N LEU A 49 0.67 -4.59 -0.31
CA LEU A 49 1.38 -5.05 0.89
C LEU A 49 2.51 -6.03 0.54
N LYS A 50 2.29 -6.93 -0.43
CA LYS A 50 3.35 -7.79 -0.97
C LYS A 50 4.52 -6.98 -1.51
N HIS A 51 4.26 -6.01 -2.40
CA HIS A 51 5.31 -5.17 -2.96
C HIS A 51 6.00 -4.29 -1.91
N TRP A 52 5.30 -3.89 -0.84
CA TRP A 52 5.93 -3.22 0.30
C TRP A 52 6.84 -4.16 1.07
N GLY A 53 6.40 -5.39 1.33
CA GLY A 53 7.20 -6.44 1.98
C GLY A 53 8.48 -6.76 1.22
N GLU A 54 8.38 -6.98 -0.10
CA GLU A 54 9.54 -7.26 -0.97
C GLU A 54 10.54 -6.09 -0.96
N ARG A 55 10.05 -4.85 -1.08
CA ARG A 55 10.91 -3.66 -1.05
C ARG A 55 11.54 -3.42 0.31
N PHE A 56 10.82 -3.71 1.39
CA PHE A 56 11.35 -3.66 2.75
C PHE A 56 12.45 -4.71 2.94
N ALA A 57 12.20 -5.96 2.56
CA ALA A 57 13.19 -7.05 2.65
C ALA A 57 14.47 -6.72 1.89
N ALA A 58 14.35 -6.18 0.67
CA ALA A 58 15.50 -5.76 -0.13
C ALA A 58 16.31 -4.59 0.48
N ASN A 59 15.74 -3.85 1.43
CA ASN A 59 16.38 -2.72 2.10
C ASN A 59 16.44 -2.89 3.63
N ARG A 60 16.27 -4.12 4.12
CA ARG A 60 16.10 -4.41 5.55
C ARG A 60 17.25 -3.90 6.40
N ASP A 61 18.50 -4.07 5.93
CA ASP A 61 19.69 -3.61 6.65
C ASP A 61 19.72 -2.09 6.81
N LYS A 62 19.20 -1.35 5.82
CA LYS A 62 19.07 0.11 5.93
C LYS A 62 18.01 0.49 6.97
N ALA A 63 16.89 -0.21 6.99
CA ALA A 63 15.85 0.01 8.01
C ALA A 63 16.37 -0.31 9.42
N LYS A 64 17.11 -1.42 9.57
CA LYS A 64 17.74 -1.82 10.83
C LYS A 64 18.77 -0.80 11.33
N ALA A 65 19.53 -0.18 10.43
CA ALA A 65 20.51 0.85 10.79
C ALA A 65 19.87 2.15 11.30
N ILE A 66 18.63 2.46 10.89
CA ILE A 66 17.88 3.64 11.36
C ILE A 66 17.15 3.33 12.68
N TYR A 67 16.66 2.10 12.82
CA TYR A 67 15.91 1.64 13.98
C TYR A 67 16.68 0.52 14.68
N ASP A 68 16.11 -0.68 14.74
CA ASP A 68 16.72 -1.85 15.34
C ASP A 68 16.14 -3.14 14.75
N GLU A 69 16.69 -4.27 15.19
CA GLU A 69 16.22 -5.60 14.78
C GLU A 69 14.77 -5.85 15.21
N ARG A 70 14.36 -5.29 16.36
CA ARG A 70 13.01 -5.47 16.90
C ARG A 70 11.97 -4.81 16.00
N PHE A 71 12.23 -3.58 15.55
CA PHE A 71 11.41 -2.86 14.61
C PHE A 71 11.29 -3.62 13.29
N CYS A 72 12.40 -4.12 12.74
CA CYS A 72 12.36 -4.86 11.49
C CYS A 72 11.42 -6.07 11.57
N ARG A 73 11.56 -6.89 12.63
CA ARG A 73 10.69 -8.06 12.82
C ARG A 73 9.22 -7.69 13.00
N MET A 74 8.96 -6.62 13.76
CA MET A 74 7.60 -6.11 13.95
C MET A 74 6.98 -5.65 12.63
N TRP A 75 7.75 -4.95 11.80
CA TRP A 75 7.29 -4.42 10.53
C TRP A 75 7.07 -5.52 9.49
N GLU A 76 7.98 -6.51 9.43
CA GLU A 76 7.84 -7.70 8.59
C GLU A 76 6.57 -8.48 8.93
N PHE A 77 6.33 -8.71 10.23
CA PHE A 77 5.12 -9.37 10.68
C PHE A 77 3.87 -8.56 10.33
N TYR A 78 3.89 -7.24 10.51
CA TYR A 78 2.78 -6.37 10.12
C TYR A 78 2.44 -6.49 8.63
N LEU A 79 3.43 -6.39 7.74
CA LEU A 79 3.20 -6.43 6.30
C LEU A 79 2.66 -7.80 5.87
N ALA A 80 3.28 -8.89 6.33
CA ALA A 80 2.86 -10.25 5.98
C ALA A 80 1.46 -10.60 6.54
N ALA A 81 1.19 -10.25 7.80
CA ALA A 81 -0.11 -10.50 8.42
C ALA A 81 -1.21 -9.66 7.78
N SER A 82 -0.91 -8.40 7.42
CA SER A 82 -1.87 -7.55 6.72
C SER A 82 -2.14 -8.05 5.31
N GLU A 83 -1.11 -8.47 4.56
CA GLU A 83 -1.31 -9.08 3.24
C GLU A 83 -2.25 -10.28 3.37
N ALA A 84 -1.98 -11.15 4.35
CA ALA A 84 -2.78 -12.33 4.58
C ALA A 84 -4.25 -12.00 4.91
N ALA A 85 -4.48 -10.96 5.71
CA ALA A 85 -5.82 -10.52 6.06
C ALA A 85 -6.61 -9.98 4.86
N PHE A 86 -5.97 -9.33 3.88
CA PHE A 86 -6.63 -8.91 2.64
C PHE A 86 -6.78 -10.06 1.62
N ARG A 87 -5.81 -10.97 1.55
CA ARG A 87 -5.77 -12.02 0.54
C ARG A 87 -6.67 -13.21 0.88
N TRP A 88 -6.74 -13.57 2.16
CA TRP A 88 -7.40 -14.80 2.62
C TRP A 88 -8.44 -14.58 3.72
N GLN A 89 -8.58 -13.36 4.23
CA GLN A 89 -9.61 -13.02 5.22
C GLN A 89 -10.50 -11.88 4.72
N ASP A 90 -11.19 -11.21 5.64
CA ASP A 90 -12.32 -10.33 5.33
C ASP A 90 -11.95 -8.83 5.28
N LEU A 91 -10.66 -8.47 5.31
CA LEU A 91 -10.28 -7.06 5.14
C LEU A 91 -10.53 -6.60 3.70
N VAL A 92 -10.97 -5.36 3.59
CA VAL A 92 -11.42 -4.77 2.32
C VAL A 92 -11.09 -3.28 2.29
N ILE A 93 -10.79 -2.80 1.08
CA ILE A 93 -10.74 -1.36 0.78
C ILE A 93 -11.97 -1.04 -0.05
N PHE A 94 -12.75 -0.07 0.41
CA PHE A 94 -13.85 0.51 -0.35
C PHE A 94 -13.43 1.85 -0.92
N GLN A 95 -13.62 2.03 -2.23
CA GLN A 95 -13.66 3.33 -2.84
C GLN A 95 -15.13 3.70 -3.03
N ILE A 96 -15.60 4.68 -2.25
CA ILE A 96 -17.00 5.11 -2.24
C ILE A 96 -17.09 6.43 -2.99
N GLN A 97 -17.82 6.45 -4.09
CA GLN A 97 -18.13 7.68 -4.81
C GLN A 97 -19.43 8.27 -4.26
N ILE A 98 -19.38 9.56 -3.93
CA ILE A 98 -20.50 10.30 -3.35
C ILE A 98 -20.71 11.63 -4.07
N ALA A 99 -21.97 12.05 -4.18
CA ALA A 99 -22.36 13.28 -4.86
C ALA A 99 -23.43 14.05 -4.06
N LYS A 100 -23.55 15.36 -4.30
CA LYS A 100 -24.61 16.19 -3.70
C LYS A 100 -25.95 16.05 -4.41
N LYS A 101 -25.94 15.68 -5.69
CA LYS A 101 -27.13 15.51 -6.54
C LYS A 101 -27.06 14.20 -7.29
N ASN A 102 -28.23 13.62 -7.56
CA ASN A 102 -28.39 12.35 -8.27
C ASN A 102 -28.05 12.42 -9.78
N ASP A 103 -28.03 13.61 -10.37
CA ASP A 103 -27.73 13.85 -11.80
C ASP A 103 -26.29 14.31 -12.05
N THR A 104 -25.43 14.29 -11.02
CA THR A 104 -24.04 14.77 -11.12
C THR A 104 -23.20 13.96 -12.13
N LEU A 105 -23.52 12.67 -12.30
CA LEU A 105 -22.74 11.74 -13.10
C LEU A 105 -23.52 11.26 -14.33
N PRO A 106 -22.81 10.89 -15.42
CA PRO A 106 -23.45 10.22 -16.55
C PRO A 106 -24.14 8.92 -16.13
N MET A 107 -25.16 8.53 -16.89
CA MET A 107 -25.93 7.30 -16.63
C MET A 107 -25.08 6.02 -16.64
N THR A 108 -24.02 5.99 -17.45
CA THR A 108 -23.07 4.85 -17.53
C THR A 108 -21.73 5.21 -16.92
N ARG A 109 -21.00 4.19 -16.45
CA ARG A 109 -19.70 4.35 -15.78
C ARG A 109 -18.52 4.54 -16.75
N ASP A 110 -18.77 4.69 -18.05
CA ASP A 110 -17.70 4.79 -19.07
C ASP A 110 -16.76 5.98 -18.85
N TYR A 111 -17.21 7.00 -18.12
CA TYR A 111 -16.35 8.12 -17.72
C TYR A 111 -15.19 7.67 -16.81
N MET A 112 -15.36 6.61 -16.00
CA MET A 112 -14.30 6.08 -15.14
C MET A 112 -13.13 5.57 -15.99
N ALA A 113 -13.40 4.71 -16.98
CA ALA A 113 -12.39 4.20 -17.90
C ALA A 113 -11.72 5.30 -18.73
N LYS A 114 -12.47 6.36 -19.10
CA LYS A 114 -11.89 7.53 -19.77
C LYS A 114 -10.93 8.29 -18.85
N CYS A 115 -11.31 8.46 -17.58
CA CYS A 115 -10.46 9.08 -16.56
C CYS A 115 -9.19 8.25 -16.30
N GLU A 116 -9.32 6.93 -16.18
CA GLU A 116 -8.18 6.01 -15.99
C GLU A 116 -7.17 6.13 -17.14
N LYS A 117 -7.62 6.07 -18.39
CA LYS A 117 -6.75 6.26 -19.56
C LYS A 117 -6.05 7.62 -19.55
N ALA A 118 -6.75 8.68 -19.14
CA ALA A 118 -6.15 10.00 -19.03
C ALA A 118 -5.07 10.06 -17.94
N LEU A 119 -5.28 9.38 -16.81
CA LEU A 119 -4.29 9.25 -15.74
C LEU A 119 -3.07 8.45 -16.20
N GLU A 120 -3.27 7.34 -16.91
CA GLU A 120 -2.16 6.54 -17.47
C GLU A 120 -1.29 7.37 -18.42
N MET A 121 -1.89 8.15 -19.32
CA MET A 121 -1.16 9.03 -20.23
C MET A 121 -0.32 10.07 -19.47
N ARG A 122 -0.91 10.67 -18.42
CA ARG A 122 -0.20 11.63 -17.56
C ARG A 122 0.98 10.99 -16.85
N ASP A 123 0.79 9.81 -16.28
CA ASP A 123 1.81 9.11 -15.49
C ASP A 123 2.96 8.61 -16.39
N MET A 124 2.69 8.26 -17.66
CA MET A 124 3.73 7.98 -18.66
C MET A 124 4.58 9.22 -18.96
N GLY A 125 3.97 10.39 -19.09
CA GLY A 125 4.70 11.66 -19.28
C GLY A 125 5.62 12.02 -18.11
N HIS A 126 5.29 11.61 -16.89
CA HIS A 126 6.17 11.77 -15.72
C HIS A 126 7.34 10.76 -15.69
N ARG A 127 7.15 9.54 -16.20
CA ARG A 127 8.19 8.49 -16.17
C ARG A 127 9.39 8.76 -17.08
N GLU A 128 9.23 9.52 -18.17
CA GLU A 128 10.35 9.87 -19.07
C GLU A 128 11.40 10.78 -18.42
N THR A 129 11.10 11.42 -17.29
CA THR A 129 11.99 12.41 -16.64
C THR A 129 12.81 11.87 -15.46
N ALA A 130 12.58 10.63 -15.00
CA ALA A 130 13.29 10.08 -13.86
C ALA A 130 14.63 9.44 -14.31
N PRO A 131 15.80 9.97 -13.91
CA PRO A 131 17.07 9.37 -14.29
C PRO A 131 17.20 8.00 -13.62
N VAL A 132 17.35 6.95 -14.42
CA VAL A 132 17.76 5.63 -13.94
C VAL A 132 19.14 5.80 -13.29
N LYS A 133 19.20 5.76 -11.95
CA LYS A 133 20.49 5.67 -11.24
C LYS A 133 21.17 4.37 -11.65
N LYS A 134 22.16 4.45 -12.54
CA LYS A 134 23.08 3.34 -12.82
C LYS A 134 23.76 2.98 -11.50
N SER A 135 23.59 1.73 -11.05
CA SER A 135 24.34 1.19 -9.92
C SER A 135 25.85 1.38 -10.18
N PRO A 136 26.65 1.76 -9.18
CA PRO A 136 28.09 1.89 -9.36
C PRO A 136 28.67 0.52 -9.72
N ALA A 137 29.49 0.46 -10.76
CA ALA A 137 30.24 -0.73 -11.11
C ALA A 137 31.06 -1.21 -9.90
N ALA A 138 30.95 -2.50 -9.58
CA ALA A 138 31.69 -3.11 -8.49
C ALA A 138 33.20 -2.88 -8.67
N LYS A 139 33.87 -2.34 -7.64
CA LYS A 139 35.33 -2.19 -7.65
C LYS A 139 35.99 -3.58 -7.66
N PRO A 140 37.07 -3.78 -8.42
CA PRO A 140 37.74 -5.07 -8.48
C PRO A 140 38.37 -5.40 -7.12
N ALA A 141 38.21 -6.65 -6.69
CA ALA A 141 38.71 -7.15 -5.42
C ALA A 141 40.25 -7.05 -5.35
N ARG A 142 40.76 -6.43 -4.28
CA ARG A 142 42.19 -6.29 -4.02
C ARG A 142 42.75 -7.67 -3.64
N ARG A 143 43.60 -8.25 -4.50
CA ARG A 143 44.35 -9.49 -4.18
C ARG A 143 45.20 -9.26 -2.93
N ARG A 144 44.98 -10.09 -1.91
CA ARG A 144 45.81 -10.15 -0.70
C ARG A 144 47.11 -10.89 -1.08
N LYS A 145 48.27 -10.23 -0.96
CA LYS A 145 49.57 -10.92 -1.06
C LYS A 145 49.70 -11.84 0.13
N VAL A 146 50.00 -13.11 -0.13
CA VAL A 146 50.41 -14.09 0.88
C VAL A 146 51.80 -13.67 1.36
N ALA A 147 52.00 -13.57 2.66
CA ALA A 147 53.30 -13.36 3.26
C ALA A 147 54.00 -14.71 3.33
N ASP A 148 55.16 -14.82 2.68
CA ASP A 148 56.06 -15.96 2.85
C ASP A 148 56.69 -15.91 4.25
N GLN A 149 56.82 -17.11 4.82
CA GLN A 149 57.40 -17.41 6.12
C GLN A 149 58.93 -17.36 6.06
N GLU A 150 59.55 -16.73 7.05
CA GLU A 150 60.81 -17.16 7.68
C GLU A 150 60.67 -17.00 9.20
#